data_AF-A0A1G9LB07-F1
#
_entry.id   AF-A0A1G9LB07-F1
#
_cell.length_a   1.000
_cell.length_b   1.000
_cell.length_c   1.000
_cell.angle_alpha   90.00
_cell.angle_beta   90.00
_cell.angle_gamma   90.00
#
_symmetry.space_group_name_H-M   'P 1'
#
loop_
_entity.id
_entity.type
_entity.pdbx_description
1 polymer ?
#
loop_
_entity_poly.entity_id
_entity_poly.type
_entity_poly.pdbx_seq_one_letter_code
_entity_poly.pdbx_strand_id
1 'polypeptide(L)'
;MLNQLAKNQYVKIVKNDTNNKEVEYGVVLNEHNKQYEIMSIGFENKNGHFLEYPIEVPDLVQTYAINDAMFDEVKENEVRRKMNIWMEKNYKK
;
A
#
# COMPACT_ATOMS: atom_id res chain seq x y z
N MET A 1 0.06 -6.25 12.90
CA MET A 1 0.60 -7.11 11.85
C MET A 1 -0.47 -8.10 11.41
N LEU A 2 -0.78 -8.10 10.12
CA LEU A 2 -1.72 -9.02 9.48
C LEU A 2 -1.01 -10.31 9.06
N ASN A 3 -1.68 -11.45 9.21
CA ASN A 3 -1.18 -12.76 8.80
C ASN A 3 -1.76 -13.24 7.45
N GLN A 4 -2.74 -12.51 6.94
CA GLN A 4 -3.36 -12.69 5.63
C GLN A 4 -3.93 -11.34 5.19
N LEU A 5 -3.97 -11.09 3.88
CA LEU A 5 -4.57 -9.89 3.31
C LEU A 5 -5.80 -10.28 2.47
N ALA A 6 -6.82 -9.43 2.48
CA ALA A 6 -8.03 -9.63 1.67
C ALA A 6 -8.03 -8.72 0.44
N LYS A 7 -8.67 -9.16 -0.64
CA LYS A 7 -8.88 -8.33 -1.83
C LYS A 7 -9.61 -7.02 -1.50
N ASN A 8 -9.18 -5.92 -2.12
CA ASN A 8 -9.60 -4.54 -1.89
C ASN A 8 -9.29 -3.99 -0.48
N GLN A 9 -8.49 -4.69 0.32
CA GLN A 9 -8.05 -4.19 1.62
C GLN A 9 -7.01 -3.08 1.43
N TYR A 10 -7.17 -1.98 2.15
CA TYR A 10 -6.14 -0.95 2.26
C TYR A 10 -5.12 -1.34 3.31
N VAL A 11 -3.85 -1.35 2.91
CA VAL A 11 -2.74 -1.81 3.72
C VAL A 11 -1.66 -0.75 3.83
N LYS A 12 -1.12 -0.63 5.04
CA LYS A 12 0.11 0.07 5.36
C LYS A 12 1.23 -0.97 5.33
N ILE A 13 2.23 -0.73 4.49
CA ILE A 13 3.38 -1.60 4.27
C ILE A 13 4.57 -0.93 4.94
N VAL A 14 5.16 -1.60 5.91
CA VAL A 14 6.36 -1.12 6.59
C VAL A 14 7.52 -1.98 6.14
N LYS A 15 8.41 -1.38 5.34
CA LYS A 15 9.66 -1.97 4.89
C LYS A 15 10.75 -1.55 5.87
N ASN A 16 11.35 -2.54 6.54
CA ASN A 16 12.51 -2.31 7.40
C ASN A 16 13.76 -2.62 6.59
N ASP A 17 14.42 -1.58 6.05
CA ASP A 17 15.80 -1.72 5.62
C ASP A 17 16.72 -1.27 6.75
N THR A 18 17.93 -1.83 6.79
CA THR A 18 18.97 -1.73 7.82
C THR A 18 19.30 -0.33 8.33
N ASN A 19 18.85 0.74 7.68
CA ASN A 19 19.06 2.12 8.12
C ASN A 19 17.84 3.05 8.06
N ASN A 20 16.69 2.65 7.48
CA ASN A 20 15.50 3.51 7.39
C ASN A 20 14.20 2.69 7.38
N LYS A 21 13.20 3.21 8.10
CA LYS A 21 11.83 2.69 8.06
C LYS A 21 11.10 3.38 6.91
N GLU A 22 10.84 2.66 5.85
CA GLU A 22 10.01 3.13 4.75
C GLU A 22 8.58 2.66 4.95
N VAL A 23 7.63 3.58 4.80
CA VAL A 23 6.21 3.32 5.02
C VAL A 23 5.48 3.66 3.74
N GLU A 24 4.87 2.64 3.14
CA GLU A 24 4.05 2.76 1.94
C GLU A 24 2.60 2.38 2.24
N TYR A 25 1.73 2.82 1.35
CA TYR A 25 0.30 2.54 1.41
C TYR A 25 -0.16 2.00 0.08
N GLY A 26 -0.97 0.96 0.13
CA GLY A 26 -1.50 0.35 -1.07
C GLY A 26 -2.83 -0.36 -0.87
N VAL A 27 -3.36 -0.88 -1.97
CA VAL A 27 -4.57 -1.69 -2.01
C VAL A 27 -4.27 -3.07 -2.57
N VAL A 28 -4.77 -4.10 -1.91
CA VAL A 28 -4.63 -5.48 -2.36
C VAL A 28 -5.55 -5.69 -3.56
N LEU A 29 -4.99 -6.00 -4.73
CA LEU A 29 -5.74 -6.28 -5.94
C LEU A 29 -6.11 -7.76 -6.05
N ASN A 30 -5.17 -8.63 -5.72
CA ASN A 30 -5.29 -10.07 -5.90
C ASN A 30 -4.42 -10.86 -4.92
N GLU A 31 -4.74 -12.14 -4.76
CA GLU A 31 -3.96 -13.11 -3.99
C GLU A 31 -3.76 -14.37 -4.83
N HIS A 32 -2.50 -14.81 -4.98
CA HIS A 32 -2.13 -16.09 -5.61
C HIS A 32 -1.02 -16.75 -4.82
N ASN A 33 -1.20 -18.00 -4.40
CA ASN A 33 -0.15 -18.80 -3.74
C ASN A 33 0.55 -18.08 -2.55
N LYS A 34 -0.22 -17.36 -1.71
CA LYS A 34 0.29 -16.54 -0.58
C LYS A 34 1.17 -15.35 -1.00
N GLN A 35 1.12 -14.98 -2.28
CA GLN A 35 1.63 -13.73 -2.80
C GLN A 35 0.45 -12.79 -3.09
N TYR A 36 0.64 -11.52 -2.80
CA TYR A 36 -0.36 -10.48 -2.92
C TYR A 36 0.10 -9.47 -3.94
N GLU A 37 -0.74 -9.23 -4.95
CA GLU A 37 -0.57 -8.11 -5.86
C GLU A 37 -1.12 -6.87 -5.15
N ILE A 38 -0.23 -5.96 -4.78
CA ILE A 38 -0.58 -4.73 -4.06
C ILE A 38 -0.26 -3.55 -4.96
N MET A 39 -1.27 -2.72 -5.20
CA MET A 39 -1.09 -1.44 -5.87
C MET A 39 -0.66 -0.38 -4.85
N SER A 40 0.55 0.11 -4.99
CA SER A 40 1.08 1.25 -4.24
C SER A 40 0.37 2.53 -4.66
N ILE A 41 -0.19 3.25 -3.68
CA ILE A 41 -0.92 4.51 -3.89
C ILE A 41 -0.11 5.70 -3.36
N GLY A 42 0.73 5.49 -2.34
CA GLY A 42 1.52 6.56 -1.76
C GLY A 42 2.43 6.09 -0.64
N PHE A 43 3.12 7.04 -0.01
CA PHE A 43 4.08 6.80 1.06
C PHE A 43 4.00 7.86 2.14
N GLU A 44 4.53 7.55 3.32
CA GLU A 44 4.76 8.50 4.40
C GLU A 44 6.11 9.19 4.20
N ASN A 45 6.14 10.52 4.16
CA ASN A 45 7.40 11.26 4.15
C ASN A 45 8.07 11.24 5.54
N LYS A 46 9.26 11.83 5.66
CA LYS A 46 10.02 11.89 6.94
C LYS A 46 9.26 12.55 8.10
N ASN A 47 8.22 13.34 7.82
CA ASN A 47 7.38 14.00 8.81
C ASN A 47 6.12 13.19 9.15
N GLY A 48 5.94 11.99 8.58
CA GLY A 48 4.75 11.15 8.77
C GLY A 48 3.53 11.61 7.98
N HIS A 49 3.69 12.49 6.99
CA HIS A 49 2.59 12.88 6.11
C HIS A 49 2.48 11.95 4.91
N PHE A 50 1.26 11.49 4.65
CA PHE A 50 0.92 10.74 3.45
C PHE A 50 1.03 11.60 2.19
N LEU A 51 1.77 11.10 1.19
CA LEU A 51 1.92 11.66 -0.15
C LEU A 51 1.51 10.61 -1.19
N GLU A 52 0.72 11.04 -2.17
CA GLU A 52 0.23 10.18 -3.26
C GLU A 52 1.29 10.01 -4.35
N TYR A 53 1.39 8.81 -4.92
CA TYR A 53 2.22 8.57 -6.10
C TYR A 53 1.60 9.19 -7.36
N PRO A 54 2.41 9.79 -8.25
CA PRO A 54 1.95 10.16 -9.58
C PRO A 54 1.65 8.89 -10.41
N ILE A 55 0.62 8.96 -11.26
CA ILE A 55 0.18 7.81 -12.09
C ILE A 55 1.19 7.41 -13.18
N GLU A 56 2.14 8.27 -13.48
CA GLU A 56 3.17 8.07 -14.50
C GLU A 56 4.29 7.13 -14.01
N VAL A 57 4.25 6.70 -12.74
CA VAL A 57 5.22 5.79 -12.16
C VAL A 57 5.02 4.40 -12.75
N PRO A 58 5.99 3.84 -13.50
CA PRO A 58 5.97 2.42 -13.85
C PRO A 58 6.04 1.59 -12.56
N ASP A 59 5.40 0.41 -12.55
CA ASP A 59 5.44 -0.56 -11.44
C ASP A 59 4.69 -0.14 -10.15
N LEU A 60 3.56 0.55 -10.31
CA LEU A 60 2.61 0.80 -9.21
C LEU A 60 2.08 -0.49 -8.57
N VAL A 61 2.03 -1.59 -9.32
CA VAL A 61 1.61 -2.91 -8.80
C VAL A 61 2.84 -3.74 -8.51
N GLN A 62 2.97 -4.17 -7.26
CA GLN A 62 4.08 -4.98 -6.79
C GLN A 62 3.56 -6.24 -6.11
N THR A 63 4.31 -7.33 -6.25
CA THR A 63 3.98 -8.62 -5.64
C THR A 63 4.73 -8.78 -4.34
N TYR A 64 4.00 -9.07 -3.26
CA TYR A 64 4.55 -9.29 -1.92
C TYR A 64 4.13 -10.63 -1.35
N ALA A 65 5.05 -11.36 -0.72
CA ALA A 65 4.70 -12.37 0.27
C ALA A 65 4.45 -11.73 1.64
N ILE A 66 3.65 -12.39 2.50
CA ILE A 66 3.31 -11.87 3.83
C ILE A 66 4.54 -11.62 4.73
N ASN A 67 5.66 -12.29 4.43
CA ASN A 67 6.91 -12.19 5.20
C ASN A 67 7.87 -11.13 4.65
N ASP A 68 7.57 -10.52 3.49
CA ASP A 68 8.48 -9.56 2.84
C ASP A 68 8.49 -8.19 3.54
N ALA A 69 7.40 -7.86 4.24
CA ALA A 69 7.23 -6.61 4.97
C ALA A 69 6.24 -6.79 6.12
N MET A 70 6.16 -5.79 7.00
CA MET A 70 5.06 -5.76 7.98
C MET A 70 3.84 -5.10 7.34
N PHE A 71 2.72 -5.81 7.33
CA PHE A 71 1.44 -5.30 6.84
C PHE A 71 0.51 -4.97 8.00
N ASP A 72 -0.07 -3.77 7.97
CA ASP A 72 -1.15 -3.35 8.87
C ASP A 72 -2.33 -2.82 8.06
N GLU A 73 -3.54 -2.95 8.59
CA GLU A 73 -4.71 -2.31 7.99
C GLU A 73 -4.64 -0.79 8.16
N VAL A 74 -4.99 -0.04 7.12
CA VAL A 74 -5.08 1.43 7.20
C VAL A 74 -6.30 1.82 8.03
N LYS A 75 -6.07 2.30 9.25
CA LYS A 75 -7.13 2.72 10.19
C LYS A 75 -7.38 4.23 10.16
N GLU A 76 -6.43 4.98 9.63
CA GLU A 76 -6.49 6.44 9.55
C GLU A 76 -7.49 6.87 8.48
N ASN A 77 -8.61 7.47 8.93
CA ASN A 77 -9.71 7.87 8.05
C ASN A 77 -9.27 8.85 6.95
N GLU A 78 -8.36 9.76 7.25
CA GLU A 78 -7.86 10.73 6.28
C GLU A 78 -7.07 10.05 5.15
N VAL A 79 -6.13 9.18 5.52
CA VAL A 79 -5.31 8.43 4.55
C VAL A 79 -6.19 7.54 3.69
N ARG A 80 -7.10 6.79 4.33
CA ARG A 80 -8.06 5.93 3.63
C ARG A 80 -8.94 6.72 2.64
N ARG A 81 -9.39 7.92 3.01
CA ARG A 81 -10.15 8.80 2.11
C ARG A 81 -9.31 9.25 0.91
N LYS A 82 -8.06 9.65 1.12
CA LYS A 82 -7.14 10.02 0.03
C LYS A 82 -6.88 8.85 -0.92
N MET A 83 -6.63 7.66 -0.37
CA MET A 83 -6.46 6.43 -1.15
C MET A 83 -7.70 6.09 -2.00
N ASN A 84 -8.91 6.20 -1.41
CA ASN A 84 -10.17 6.00 -2.14
C ASN A 84 -10.29 6.96 -3.34
N ILE A 85 -10.07 8.26 -3.12
CA ILE A 85 -10.16 9.30 -4.16
C ILE A 85 -9.15 9.02 -5.29
N TRP A 86 -7.93 8.62 -4.94
CA TRP A 86 -6.90 8.27 -5.91
C TRP A 86 -7.34 7.06 -6.76
N MET A 87 -7.86 5.99 -6.13
CA MET A 87 -8.35 4.81 -6.83
C MET A 87 -9.52 5.11 -7.79
N GLU A 88 -10.46 5.96 -7.36
CA GLU A 88 -11.58 6.39 -8.21
C GLU A 88 -11.13 7.18 -9.44
N LYS A 89 -10.14 8.05 -9.28
CA LYS A 89 -9.63 8.87 -10.38
C LYS A 89 -8.81 8.08 -11.40
N ASN A 90 -8.04 7.10 -10.90
CA ASN A 90 -6.93 6.53 -11.66
C ASN A 90 -7.14 5.06 -12.08
N TYR A 91 -7.96 4.28 -11.36
CA TYR A 91 -8.08 2.84 -11.59
C TYR A 91 -9.49 2.37 -11.97
N LYS A 92 -10.56 2.99 -11.44
CA LYS A 92 -11.96 2.60 -11.74
C LYS A 92 -12.52 3.19 -13.06
N LYS A 93 -11.70 3.30 -14.12
CA LYS A 93 -12.22 3.68 -15.45
C LYS A 93 -12.75 2.49 -16.23
#